data_AF-A0AAU3P6L1-F1
#
_entry.id   AF-A0AAU3P6L1-F1
#
_cell.length_a   1.000
_cell.length_b   1.000
_cell.length_c   1.000
_cell.angle_alpha   90.00
_cell.angle_beta   90.00
_cell.angle_gamma   90.00
#
_symmetry.space_group_name_H-M   'P 1'
#
loop_
_entity.id
_entity.type
_entity.pdbx_description
1 polymer ?
#
loop_
_entity_poly.entity_id
_entity_poly.type
_entity_poly.pdbx_seq_one_letter_code
_entity_poly.pdbx_strand_id
1 'polypeptide(L)'
;MKSYTGALFNSGPVERLLDLAARCQESSDASPLDDDLRRFIRIVENSNAAHWACPISSVAALLEFLGDIVDGDSAPFVPAEFQQRMLRVADGVGGGEYLRTLAGIIRILAQDPVADYTELPMAAWEARILFPRLGGFGANWIYDGEYLSFEDSARAAIDSEHPYCPEFLAPLAAEAQTALVLFPEQESFRVNISEHIPWASIASVRELLLLINDHMRHEH
;
A
#
# COMPACT_ATOMS: atom_id res chain seq x y z
N MET A 1 6.55 -2.60 30.08
CA MET A 1 7.42 -3.47 29.25
C MET A 1 6.67 -3.70 27.94
N LYS A 2 7.17 -3.26 26.78
CA LYS A 2 6.52 -3.56 25.50
C LYS A 2 6.64 -5.08 25.29
N SER A 3 5.50 -5.76 25.22
CA SER A 3 5.51 -7.18 24.89
C SER A 3 5.88 -7.31 23.41
N TYR A 4 7.07 -7.84 23.13
CA TYR A 4 7.52 -8.06 21.74
C TYR A 4 6.62 -9.07 21.00
N THR A 5 5.97 -9.99 21.72
CA THR A 5 4.96 -10.90 21.15
C THR A 5 3.66 -10.18 20.80
N GLY A 6 3.36 -9.05 21.46
CA GLY A 6 2.21 -8.20 21.13
C GLY A 6 2.28 -7.63 19.71
N ALA A 7 3.50 -7.49 19.15
CA ALA A 7 3.69 -7.05 17.77
C ALA A 7 3.16 -8.06 16.74
N LEU A 8 3.02 -9.35 17.09
CA LEU A 8 2.43 -10.34 16.18
C LEU A 8 0.92 -10.11 15.96
N PHE A 9 0.26 -9.45 16.93
CA PHE A 9 -1.17 -9.17 16.88
C PHE A 9 -1.45 -7.77 16.35
N ASN A 10 -0.67 -6.79 16.81
CA ASN A 10 -0.96 -5.36 16.60
C ASN A 10 -0.05 -4.72 15.56
N SER A 11 0.72 -5.51 14.81
CA SER A 11 1.60 -5.02 13.76
C SER A 11 1.79 -6.08 12.68
N GLY A 12 1.99 -5.64 11.44
CA GLY A 12 2.34 -6.54 10.33
C GLY A 12 1.13 -7.06 9.54
N PRO A 13 1.28 -8.20 8.83
CA PRO A 13 0.34 -8.57 7.76
C PRO A 13 -1.05 -8.93 8.28
N VAL A 14 -1.18 -9.55 9.45
CA VAL A 14 -2.48 -9.93 10.03
C VAL A 14 -3.31 -8.69 10.36
N GLU A 15 -2.70 -7.70 11.03
CA GLU A 15 -3.35 -6.44 11.33
C GLU A 15 -3.84 -5.77 10.03
N ARG A 16 -3.00 -5.76 8.98
CA ARG A 16 -3.37 -5.17 7.68
C ARG A 16 -4.52 -5.89 7.01
N LEU A 17 -4.58 -7.21 7.10
CA LEU A 17 -5.67 -8.00 6.52
C LEU A 17 -6.99 -7.77 7.27
N LEU A 18 -6.94 -7.65 8.60
CA LEU A 18 -8.12 -7.28 9.39
C LEU A 18 -8.58 -5.85 9.09
N ASP A 19 -7.65 -4.90 8.89
CA ASP A 19 -7.96 -3.53 8.48
C ASP A 19 -8.65 -3.50 7.10
N LEU A 20 -8.19 -4.32 6.14
CA LEU A 20 -8.81 -4.45 4.81
C LEU A 20 -10.22 -5.05 4.93
N ALA A 21 -10.38 -6.14 5.68
CA ALA A 21 -11.68 -6.75 5.92
C ALA A 21 -12.68 -5.79 6.58
N ALA A 22 -12.23 -5.01 7.57
CA ALA A 22 -13.07 -4.01 8.22
C ALA A 22 -13.53 -2.94 7.23
N ARG A 23 -12.64 -2.44 6.36
CA ARG A 23 -13.01 -1.46 5.33
C ARG A 23 -14.05 -1.99 4.35
N CYS A 24 -13.90 -3.23 3.91
CA CYS A 24 -14.86 -3.87 3.00
C CYS A 24 -16.25 -4.02 3.62
N GLN A 25 -16.33 -4.23 4.94
CA GLN A 25 -17.61 -4.33 5.64
C GLN A 25 -18.22 -2.97 5.99
N GLU A 26 -17.41 -1.97 6.33
CA GLU A 26 -17.86 -0.65 6.78
C GLU A 26 -18.27 0.28 5.62
N SER A 27 -17.79 0.02 4.40
CA SER A 27 -18.07 0.87 3.24
C SER A 27 -19.04 0.19 2.28
N SER A 28 -20.17 0.86 1.99
CA SER A 28 -21.16 0.41 1.00
C SER A 28 -20.63 0.39 -0.44
N ASP A 29 -19.53 1.11 -0.70
CA ASP A 29 -18.90 1.26 -2.02
C ASP A 29 -17.54 0.54 -2.09
N ALA A 30 -17.15 -0.22 -1.05
CA ALA A 30 -15.87 -0.92 -1.06
C ALA A 30 -15.87 -2.11 -2.04
N SER A 31 -14.70 -2.34 -2.62
CA SER A 31 -14.41 -3.56 -3.39
C SER A 31 -14.72 -4.79 -2.53
N PRO A 32 -15.19 -5.89 -3.13
CA PRO A 32 -15.24 -7.19 -2.47
C PRO A 32 -13.92 -7.51 -1.76
N LEU A 33 -14.00 -8.16 -0.59
CA LEU A 33 -12.81 -8.51 0.19
C LEU A 33 -11.78 -9.29 -0.65
N ASP A 34 -12.23 -10.21 -1.50
CA ASP A 34 -11.37 -10.99 -2.39
C ASP A 34 -10.50 -10.12 -3.30
N ASP A 35 -11.01 -8.98 -3.76
CA ASP A 35 -10.24 -8.05 -4.58
C ASP A 35 -9.14 -7.37 -3.77
N ASP A 36 -9.45 -6.91 -2.56
CA ASP A 36 -8.44 -6.31 -1.68
C ASP A 36 -7.40 -7.34 -1.20
N LEU A 37 -7.79 -8.61 -1.06
CA LEU A 37 -6.85 -9.70 -0.80
C LEU A 37 -5.95 -9.98 -2.01
N ARG A 38 -6.49 -9.98 -3.24
CA ARG A 38 -5.69 -10.09 -4.48
C ARG A 38 -4.70 -8.94 -4.62
N ARG A 39 -5.11 -7.72 -4.29
CA ARG A 39 -4.23 -6.53 -4.24
C ARG A 39 -3.12 -6.68 -3.18
N PHE A 40 -3.46 -7.18 -2.00
CA PHE A 40 -2.47 -7.49 -0.97
C PHE A 40 -1.44 -8.52 -1.44
N ILE A 41 -1.91 -9.62 -2.04
CA ILE A 41 -1.06 -10.66 -2.65
C ILE A 41 -0.14 -10.02 -3.70
N ARG A 42 -0.70 -9.22 -4.62
CA ARG A 42 0.08 -8.52 -5.65
C ARG A 42 1.19 -7.66 -5.07
N ILE A 43 0.95 -6.91 -4.01
CA ILE A 43 1.98 -6.07 -3.38
C ILE A 43 3.10 -6.92 -2.77
N VAL A 44 2.75 -8.01 -2.08
CA VAL A 44 3.75 -8.89 -1.47
C VAL A 44 4.58 -9.58 -2.54
N GLU A 45 3.94 -10.17 -3.55
CA GLU A 45 4.61 -10.93 -4.62
C GLU A 45 5.46 -10.03 -5.53
N ASN A 46 5.02 -8.81 -5.81
CA ASN A 46 5.78 -7.87 -6.65
C ASN A 46 6.88 -7.11 -5.87
N SER A 47 6.96 -7.28 -4.55
CA SER A 47 8.01 -6.66 -3.72
C SER A 47 9.00 -7.71 -3.25
N ASN A 48 10.20 -7.70 -3.84
CA ASN A 48 11.28 -8.61 -3.43
C ASN A 48 11.53 -8.59 -1.92
N ALA A 49 11.48 -7.41 -1.30
CA ALA A 49 11.69 -7.26 0.14
C ALA A 49 10.54 -7.87 0.95
N ALA A 50 9.28 -7.62 0.55
CA ALA A 50 8.12 -8.15 1.26
C ALA A 50 8.02 -9.67 1.09
N HIS A 51 8.14 -10.17 -0.14
CA HIS A 51 8.15 -11.60 -0.45
C HIS A 51 9.27 -12.33 0.30
N TRP A 52 10.48 -11.75 0.35
CA TRP A 52 11.59 -12.35 1.09
C TRP A 52 11.37 -12.36 2.60
N ALA A 53 10.81 -11.28 3.16
CA ALA A 53 10.61 -11.16 4.61
C ALA A 53 9.42 -11.98 5.11
N CYS A 54 8.31 -12.02 4.37
CA CYS A 54 7.09 -12.71 4.74
C CYS A 54 6.26 -13.05 3.47
N PRO A 55 6.55 -14.18 2.81
CA PRO A 55 5.80 -14.60 1.62
C PRO A 55 4.35 -14.92 1.99
N ILE A 56 3.45 -14.93 1.00
CA ILE A 56 2.01 -15.13 1.23
C ILE A 56 1.68 -16.46 1.94
N SER A 57 2.47 -17.50 1.68
CA SER A 57 2.35 -18.78 2.42
C SER A 57 2.61 -18.62 3.92
N SER A 58 3.59 -17.81 4.32
CA SER A 58 3.89 -17.49 5.71
C SER A 58 2.79 -16.61 6.33
N VAL A 59 2.20 -15.69 5.57
CA VAL A 59 1.06 -14.89 6.03
C VAL A 59 -0.15 -15.79 6.34
N ALA A 60 -0.47 -16.73 5.45
CA ALA A 60 -1.56 -17.67 5.66
C ALA A 60 -1.30 -18.57 6.89
N ALA A 61 -0.08 -19.11 7.03
CA ALA A 61 0.28 -19.91 8.20
C ALA A 61 0.22 -19.10 9.51
N LEU A 62 0.59 -17.81 9.47
CA LEU A 62 0.49 -16.93 10.63
C LEU A 62 -0.97 -16.70 11.05
N LEU A 63 -1.90 -16.52 10.10
CA LEU A 63 -3.33 -16.41 10.40
C LEU A 63 -3.87 -17.67 11.06
N GLU A 64 -3.51 -18.86 10.56
CA GLU A 64 -3.91 -20.15 11.16
C GLU A 64 -3.38 -20.27 12.58
N PHE A 65 -2.09 -20.01 12.78
CA PHE A 65 -1.44 -20.05 14.08
C PHE A 65 -2.10 -19.09 15.09
N LEU A 66 -2.40 -17.86 14.67
CA LEU A 66 -3.10 -16.91 15.53
C LEU A 66 -4.55 -17.35 15.80
N GLY A 67 -5.22 -17.99 14.85
CA GLY A 67 -6.53 -18.59 15.05
C GLY A 67 -6.52 -19.65 16.17
N ASP A 68 -5.51 -20.52 16.17
CA ASP A 68 -5.33 -21.52 17.23
C ASP A 68 -5.04 -20.90 18.60
N ILE A 69 -4.30 -19.78 18.63
CA ILE A 69 -4.05 -19.04 19.88
C ILE A 69 -5.33 -18.39 20.42
N VAL A 70 -6.14 -17.79 19.53
CA VAL A 70 -7.37 -17.08 19.90
C VAL A 70 -8.42 -18.03 20.46
N ASP A 71 -8.57 -19.20 19.86
CA ASP A 71 -9.57 -20.20 20.29
C ASP A 71 -9.03 -21.16 21.38
N GLY A 72 -7.71 -21.14 21.65
CA GLY A 72 -7.04 -22.05 22.57
C GLY A 72 -6.81 -21.49 23.98
N ASP A 73 -6.08 -22.26 24.79
CA ASP A 73 -5.76 -21.93 26.19
C ASP A 73 -4.96 -20.62 26.37
N SER A 74 -4.38 -20.12 25.28
CA SER A 74 -3.61 -18.88 25.25
C SER A 74 -4.47 -17.62 24.99
N ALA A 75 -5.79 -17.77 24.81
CA ALA A 75 -6.71 -16.65 24.59
C ALA A 75 -6.58 -15.50 25.62
N PRO A 76 -6.35 -15.75 26.93
CA PRO A 76 -6.18 -14.67 27.91
C PRO A 76 -4.95 -13.77 27.67
N PHE A 77 -3.99 -14.22 26.86
CA PHE A 77 -2.78 -13.46 26.53
C PHE A 77 -2.88 -12.69 25.21
N VAL A 78 -3.98 -12.88 24.47
CA VAL A 78 -4.24 -12.13 23.24
C VAL A 78 -4.59 -10.68 23.61
N PRO A 79 -3.97 -9.66 22.99
CA PRO A 79 -4.29 -8.26 23.26
C PRO A 79 -5.78 -7.95 23.01
N ALA A 80 -6.40 -7.24 23.96
CA ALA A 80 -7.82 -6.89 23.87
C ALA A 80 -8.16 -6.07 22.61
N GLU A 81 -7.25 -5.18 22.19
CA GLU A 81 -7.42 -4.38 20.98
C GLU A 81 -7.51 -5.25 19.72
N PHE A 82 -6.64 -6.27 19.61
CA PHE A 82 -6.69 -7.24 18.52
C PHE A 82 -8.01 -8.02 18.53
N GLN A 83 -8.43 -8.51 19.71
CA GLN A 83 -9.70 -9.24 19.84
C GLN A 83 -10.89 -8.38 19.39
N GLN A 84 -10.92 -7.10 19.78
CA GLN A 84 -11.99 -6.19 19.40
C GLN A 84 -12.06 -5.96 17.89
N ARG A 85 -10.91 -5.76 17.22
CA ARG A 85 -10.88 -5.59 15.76
C ARG A 85 -11.31 -6.86 15.04
N MET A 86 -10.76 -8.00 15.44
CA MET A 86 -11.11 -9.30 14.88
C MET A 86 -12.60 -9.62 15.06
N LEU A 87 -13.16 -9.43 16.25
CA LEU A 87 -14.58 -9.69 16.50
C LEU A 87 -15.50 -8.74 15.72
N ARG A 88 -15.05 -7.51 15.44
CA ARG A 88 -15.78 -6.59 14.57
C ARG A 88 -15.97 -7.16 13.17
N VAL A 89 -14.94 -7.83 12.64
CA VAL A 89 -14.96 -8.37 11.27
C VAL A 89 -15.46 -9.80 11.15
N ALA A 90 -15.46 -10.55 12.25
CA ALA A 90 -15.83 -11.96 12.26
C ALA A 90 -17.34 -12.22 12.13
N ASP A 91 -18.19 -11.19 12.17
CA ASP A 91 -19.65 -11.25 12.00
C ASP A 91 -20.34 -12.44 12.71
N GLY A 92 -19.93 -12.71 13.96
CA GLY A 92 -20.51 -13.77 14.79
C GLY A 92 -20.00 -15.20 14.55
N VAL A 93 -19.09 -15.42 13.58
CA VAL A 93 -18.48 -16.74 13.28
C VAL A 93 -17.44 -17.17 14.33
N GLY A 94 -16.99 -16.24 15.17
CA GLY A 94 -15.93 -16.50 16.15
C GLY A 94 -14.55 -16.15 15.61
N GLY A 95 -13.68 -15.72 16.52
CA GLY A 95 -12.41 -15.08 16.17
C GLY A 95 -11.41 -15.99 15.44
N GLY A 96 -11.06 -17.12 16.04
CA GLY A 96 -10.08 -18.02 15.43
C GLY A 96 -10.62 -18.77 14.22
N GLU A 97 -11.92 -19.05 14.16
CA GLU A 97 -12.57 -19.58 12.95
C GLU A 97 -12.49 -18.58 11.78
N TYR A 98 -12.74 -17.29 12.05
CA TYR A 98 -12.59 -16.25 11.03
C TYR A 98 -11.16 -16.15 10.50
N LEU A 99 -10.14 -16.17 11.37
CA LEU A 99 -8.73 -16.11 10.95
C LEU A 99 -8.34 -17.31 10.08
N ARG A 100 -8.76 -18.52 10.44
CA ARG A 100 -8.53 -19.74 9.64
C ARG A 100 -9.26 -19.70 8.31
N THR A 101 -10.47 -19.15 8.27
CA THR A 101 -11.22 -18.93 7.03
C THR A 101 -10.48 -17.96 6.11
N LEU A 102 -10.01 -16.83 6.64
CA LEU A 102 -9.22 -15.85 5.89
C LEU A 102 -7.92 -16.45 5.34
N ALA A 103 -7.23 -17.28 6.14
CA ALA A 103 -6.06 -18.03 5.67
C ALA A 103 -6.40 -18.95 4.49
N GLY A 104 -7.54 -19.65 4.56
CA GLY A 104 -8.05 -20.48 3.48
C GLY A 104 -8.29 -19.69 2.19
N ILE A 105 -8.95 -18.53 2.29
CA ILE A 105 -9.21 -17.64 1.14
C ILE A 105 -7.89 -17.17 0.51
N ILE A 106 -6.94 -16.70 1.32
CA ILE A 106 -5.63 -16.25 0.82
C ILE A 106 -4.91 -17.39 0.09
N ARG A 107 -4.93 -18.62 0.63
CA ARG A 107 -4.31 -19.78 -0.01
C ARG A 107 -4.96 -20.12 -1.35
N ILE A 108 -6.27 -19.92 -1.49
CA ILE A 108 -6.99 -20.13 -2.75
C ILE A 108 -6.59 -19.05 -3.75
N LEU A 109 -6.71 -17.77 -3.36
CA LEU A 109 -6.39 -16.64 -4.23
C LEU A 109 -4.91 -16.61 -4.68
N ALA A 110 -4.00 -17.08 -3.83
CA ALA A 110 -2.57 -17.16 -4.15
C ALA A 110 -2.20 -18.28 -5.14
N GLN A 111 -3.13 -19.17 -5.49
CA GLN A 111 -2.92 -20.17 -6.54
C GLN A 111 -3.16 -19.60 -7.94
N ASP A 112 -3.96 -18.54 -8.04
CA ASP A 112 -4.20 -17.85 -9.29
C ASP A 112 -2.97 -16.98 -9.68
N PRO A 113 -2.76 -16.72 -10.97
CA PRO A 113 -1.81 -15.71 -11.40
C PRO A 113 -2.09 -14.36 -10.73
N VAL A 114 -1.05 -13.61 -10.38
CA VAL A 114 -1.19 -12.27 -9.80
C VAL A 114 -1.97 -11.38 -10.78
N ALA A 115 -3.13 -10.89 -10.34
CA ALA A 115 -4.01 -10.05 -11.16
C ALA A 115 -3.28 -8.79 -11.62
N ASP A 116 -3.30 -8.53 -12.92
CA ASP A 116 -2.71 -7.31 -13.47
C ASP A 116 -3.58 -6.08 -13.18
N TYR A 117 -3.08 -4.89 -13.48
CA TYR A 117 -3.80 -3.63 -13.23
C TYR A 117 -4.92 -3.34 -14.23
N THR A 118 -5.04 -4.12 -15.30
CA THR A 118 -6.14 -4.02 -16.27
C THR A 118 -7.35 -4.86 -15.83
N GLU A 119 -7.09 -6.01 -15.21
CA GLU A 119 -8.09 -6.85 -14.56
C GLU A 119 -8.54 -6.25 -13.23
N LEU A 120 -7.57 -5.85 -12.40
CA LEU A 120 -7.81 -5.36 -11.05
C LEU A 120 -7.09 -4.03 -10.82
N PRO A 121 -7.76 -2.89 -11.09
CA PRO A 121 -7.19 -1.58 -10.88
C PRO A 121 -6.72 -1.34 -9.46
N MET A 122 -5.73 -0.45 -9.35
CA MET A 122 -5.12 -0.06 -8.10
C MET A 122 -6.15 0.56 -7.16
N ALA A 123 -6.16 0.12 -5.90
CA ALA A 123 -6.89 0.80 -4.84
C ALA A 123 -6.10 1.98 -4.28
N ALA A 124 -6.81 2.96 -3.68
CA ALA A 124 -6.18 4.13 -3.06
C ALA A 124 -5.14 3.78 -1.98
N TRP A 125 -5.29 2.65 -1.30
CA TRP A 125 -4.31 2.19 -0.30
C TRP A 125 -3.06 1.58 -0.96
N GLU A 126 -3.19 0.91 -2.11
CA GLU A 126 -2.05 0.40 -2.87
C GLU A 126 -1.21 1.58 -3.40
N ALA A 127 -1.87 2.62 -3.95
CA ALA A 127 -1.21 3.81 -4.45
C ALA A 127 -0.35 4.49 -3.36
N ARG A 128 -0.84 4.55 -2.12
CA ARG A 128 -0.09 5.11 -0.99
C ARG A 128 1.13 4.28 -0.58
N ILE A 129 1.12 2.97 -0.86
CA ILE A 129 2.25 2.08 -0.55
C ILE A 129 3.29 2.14 -1.68
N LEU A 130 2.84 2.14 -2.93
CA LEU A 130 3.71 2.08 -4.10
C LEU A 130 4.27 3.44 -4.50
N PHE A 131 3.51 4.52 -4.27
CA PHE A 131 3.86 5.87 -4.71
C PHE A 131 3.80 6.92 -3.57
N PRO A 132 4.39 6.67 -2.39
CA PRO A 132 4.35 7.61 -1.27
C PRO A 132 5.06 8.93 -1.57
N ARG A 133 6.13 8.96 -2.37
CA ARG A 133 6.84 10.19 -2.74
C ARG A 133 6.05 11.02 -3.72
N LEU A 134 5.43 10.42 -4.74
CA LEU A 134 4.54 11.15 -5.66
C LEU A 134 3.32 11.72 -4.92
N GLY A 135 2.71 10.94 -4.02
CA GLY A 135 1.61 11.41 -3.18
C GLY A 135 2.04 12.57 -2.27
N GLY A 136 3.19 12.43 -1.60
CA GLY A 136 3.75 13.45 -0.71
C GLY A 136 4.16 14.73 -1.44
N PHE A 137 4.70 14.63 -2.66
CA PHE A 137 5.03 15.79 -3.49
C PHE A 137 3.80 16.65 -3.76
N GLY A 138 2.68 16.03 -4.14
CA GLY A 138 1.41 16.72 -4.33
C GLY A 138 0.95 17.48 -3.08
N ALA A 139 0.99 16.79 -1.93
CA ALA A 139 0.57 17.36 -0.66
C ALA A 139 1.43 18.55 -0.21
N ASN A 140 2.74 18.52 -0.48
CA ASN A 140 3.66 19.54 0.03
C ASN A 140 3.87 20.71 -0.93
N TRP A 141 3.73 20.48 -2.24
CA TRP A 141 4.18 21.45 -3.24
C TRP A 141 3.10 21.88 -4.23
N ILE A 142 2.06 21.06 -4.42
CA ILE A 142 1.04 21.32 -5.46
C ILE A 142 -0.27 21.85 -4.88
N TYR A 143 -0.82 21.21 -3.84
CA TYR A 143 -2.20 21.45 -3.44
C TYR A 143 -2.43 22.79 -2.73
N ASP A 144 -1.41 23.36 -2.10
CA ASP A 144 -1.52 24.65 -1.40
C ASP A 144 -1.56 25.84 -2.38
N GLY A 145 -1.25 25.62 -3.67
CA GLY A 145 -1.34 26.64 -4.71
C GLY A 145 -0.42 27.84 -4.50
N GLU A 146 0.67 27.68 -3.75
CA GLU A 146 1.66 28.73 -3.48
C GLU A 146 2.28 29.27 -4.78
N TYR A 147 2.47 28.40 -5.77
CA TYR A 147 3.09 28.71 -7.05
C TYR A 147 2.05 28.80 -8.17
N LEU A 148 2.29 29.72 -9.11
CA LEU A 148 1.38 30.00 -10.23
C LEU A 148 1.39 28.92 -11.32
N SER A 149 2.46 28.12 -11.38
CA SER A 149 2.60 27.02 -12.34
C SER A 149 3.18 25.77 -11.69
N PHE A 150 2.94 24.62 -12.32
CA PHE A 150 3.54 23.36 -11.90
C PHE A 150 5.07 23.41 -11.97
N GLU A 151 5.62 23.99 -13.04
CA GLU A 151 7.06 24.13 -13.22
C GLU A 151 7.69 24.92 -12.07
N ASP A 152 7.10 26.06 -11.70
CA ASP A 152 7.60 26.91 -10.61
C ASP A 152 7.60 26.15 -9.27
N SER A 153 6.52 25.42 -8.98
CA SER A 153 6.42 24.57 -7.80
C SER A 153 7.49 23.48 -7.78
N ALA A 154 7.67 22.76 -8.90
CA ALA A 154 8.64 21.69 -9.00
C ALA A 154 10.09 22.19 -8.88
N ARG A 155 10.40 23.35 -9.47
CA ARG A 155 11.72 23.99 -9.31
C ARG A 155 11.96 24.43 -7.87
N ALA A 156 10.98 25.08 -7.23
CA ALA A 156 11.10 25.49 -5.85
C ALA A 156 11.31 24.28 -4.92
N ALA A 157 10.61 23.17 -5.16
CA ALA A 157 10.81 21.93 -4.43
C ALA A 157 12.25 21.41 -4.57
N ILE A 158 12.74 21.29 -5.81
CA ILE A 158 14.11 20.87 -6.11
C ILE A 158 15.16 21.76 -5.43
N ASP A 159 15.00 23.07 -5.55
CA ASP A 159 15.95 24.04 -5.00
C ASP A 159 15.98 23.98 -3.47
N SER A 160 14.82 23.78 -2.84
CA SER A 160 14.68 23.76 -1.37
C SER A 160 15.41 22.60 -0.69
N GLU A 161 15.66 21.50 -1.41
CA GLU A 161 16.26 20.28 -0.86
C GLU A 161 17.80 20.32 -0.86
N HIS A 162 18.42 21.37 -1.39
CA HIS A 162 19.89 21.50 -1.40
C HIS A 162 20.48 21.63 0.01
N PRO A 163 21.63 20.97 0.29
CA PRO A 163 22.45 20.11 -0.59
C PRO A 163 22.08 18.61 -0.52
N TYR A 164 20.95 18.26 0.10
CA TYR A 164 20.49 16.88 0.31
C TYR A 164 19.52 16.40 -0.79
N CYS A 165 19.49 17.10 -1.93
CA CYS A 165 18.58 16.82 -3.02
C CYS A 165 18.61 15.36 -3.53
N PRO A 166 19.73 14.58 -3.48
CA PRO A 166 19.67 13.17 -3.90
C PRO A 166 18.78 12.30 -3.01
N GLU A 167 18.65 12.61 -1.71
CA GLU A 167 17.86 11.82 -0.76
C GLU A 167 16.35 11.98 -1.00
N PHE A 168 15.94 13.16 -1.48
CA PHE A 168 14.55 13.46 -1.82
C PHE A 168 14.22 13.14 -3.28
N LEU A 169 15.06 13.61 -4.22
CA LEU A 169 14.76 13.56 -5.65
C LEU A 169 14.96 12.17 -6.26
N ALA A 170 15.94 11.38 -5.82
CA ALA A 170 16.16 10.05 -6.41
C ALA A 170 15.00 9.08 -6.14
N PRO A 171 14.45 8.97 -4.91
CA PRO A 171 13.24 8.18 -4.67
C PRO A 171 12.01 8.70 -5.42
N LEU A 172 11.82 10.03 -5.49
CA LEU A 172 10.71 10.63 -6.24
C LEU A 172 10.80 10.32 -7.74
N ALA A 173 11.99 10.42 -8.33
CA ALA A 173 12.23 10.06 -9.73
C ALA A 173 12.01 8.57 -9.99
N ALA A 174 12.42 7.69 -9.06
CA ALA A 174 12.19 6.24 -9.18
C ALA A 174 10.69 5.90 -9.21
N GLU A 175 9.89 6.53 -8.33
CA GLU A 175 8.44 6.36 -8.34
C GLU A 175 7.78 6.92 -9.60
N ALA A 176 8.19 8.12 -10.04
CA ALA A 176 7.72 8.75 -11.27
C ALA A 176 7.98 7.86 -12.50
N GLN A 177 9.19 7.30 -12.61
CA GLN A 177 9.54 6.36 -13.67
C GLN A 177 8.72 5.06 -13.58
N THR A 178 8.57 4.53 -12.37
CA THR A 178 7.77 3.32 -12.13
C THR A 178 6.32 3.50 -12.58
N ALA A 179 5.70 4.64 -12.23
CA ALA A 179 4.33 4.95 -12.65
C ALA A 179 4.19 5.01 -14.18
N LEU A 180 5.14 5.64 -14.88
CA LEU A 180 5.13 5.73 -16.35
C LEU A 180 5.41 4.39 -17.05
N VAL A 181 6.17 3.50 -16.43
CA VAL A 181 6.47 2.16 -16.97
C VAL A 181 5.28 1.22 -16.77
N LEU A 182 4.67 1.24 -15.58
CA LEU A 182 3.51 0.39 -15.27
C LEU A 182 2.25 0.85 -16.01
N PHE A 183 2.10 2.16 -16.23
CA PHE A 183 0.89 2.76 -16.81
C PHE A 183 1.23 3.68 -17.99
N PRO A 184 1.72 3.13 -19.13
CA PRO A 184 2.17 3.96 -20.25
C PRO A 184 1.03 4.65 -21.00
N GLU A 185 -0.20 4.13 -20.88
CA GLU A 185 -1.39 4.64 -21.57
C GLU A 185 -2.18 5.60 -20.69
N GLN A 186 -2.77 6.64 -21.30
CA GLN A 186 -3.45 7.71 -20.59
C GLN A 186 -4.59 7.22 -19.70
N GLU A 187 -5.41 6.29 -20.18
CA GLU A 187 -6.56 5.78 -19.41
C GLU A 187 -6.12 4.88 -18.26
N SER A 188 -5.14 4.00 -18.51
CA SER A 188 -4.55 3.15 -17.47
C SER A 188 -3.89 3.99 -16.38
N PHE A 189 -3.16 5.05 -16.76
CA PHE A 189 -2.55 6.00 -15.82
C PHE A 189 -3.61 6.76 -15.02
N ARG A 190 -4.69 7.18 -15.67
CA ARG A 190 -5.79 7.90 -15.01
C ARG A 190 -6.41 7.07 -13.89
N VAL A 191 -6.81 5.83 -14.20
CA VAL A 191 -7.49 4.93 -13.25
C VAL A 191 -6.56 4.46 -12.13
N ASN A 192 -5.29 4.19 -12.43
CA ASN A 192 -4.38 3.61 -11.43
C ASN A 192 -3.57 4.65 -10.64
N ILE A 193 -3.38 5.86 -11.18
CA ILE A 193 -2.57 6.91 -10.55
C ILE A 193 -3.40 8.17 -10.32
N SER A 194 -3.94 8.80 -11.36
CA SER A 194 -4.53 10.14 -11.24
C SER A 194 -5.77 10.18 -10.33
N GLU A 195 -6.57 9.12 -10.28
CA GLU A 195 -7.71 9.02 -9.35
C GLU A 195 -7.27 9.06 -7.88
N HIS A 196 -6.06 8.58 -7.56
CA HIS A 196 -5.53 8.50 -6.20
C HIS A 196 -4.50 9.59 -5.87
N ILE A 197 -3.85 10.13 -6.90
CA ILE A 197 -2.84 11.20 -6.84
C ILE A 197 -3.23 12.27 -7.87
N PRO A 198 -4.19 13.17 -7.54
CA PRO A 198 -4.83 14.07 -8.51
C PRO A 198 -3.92 14.96 -9.35
N TRP A 199 -2.76 15.39 -8.84
CA TRP A 199 -1.83 16.20 -9.62
C TRP A 199 -1.08 15.39 -10.70
N ALA A 200 -0.94 14.08 -10.48
CA ALA A 200 -0.11 13.22 -11.29
C ALA A 200 -0.86 12.84 -12.56
N SER A 201 -0.34 13.30 -13.68
CA SER A 201 -0.70 12.91 -15.04
C SER A 201 0.57 12.48 -15.77
N ILE A 202 0.45 11.77 -16.89
CA ILE A 202 1.63 11.42 -17.71
C ILE A 202 2.44 12.67 -18.07
N ALA A 203 1.77 13.79 -18.38
CA ALA A 203 2.44 15.04 -18.74
C ALA A 203 3.21 15.64 -17.55
N SER A 204 2.54 15.84 -16.42
CA SER A 204 3.15 16.44 -15.22
C SER A 204 4.26 15.56 -14.62
N VAL A 205 4.10 14.23 -14.65
CA VAL A 205 5.13 13.30 -14.17
C VAL A 205 6.35 13.29 -15.09
N ARG A 206 6.16 13.39 -16.41
CA ARG A 206 7.29 13.55 -17.34
C ARG A 206 8.00 14.88 -17.17
N GLU A 207 7.26 15.96 -16.99
CA GLU A 207 7.81 17.29 -16.73
C GLU A 207 8.64 17.30 -15.43
N LEU A 208 8.10 16.73 -14.34
CA LEU A 208 8.84 16.55 -13.09
C LEU A 208 10.16 15.81 -13.30
N LEU A 209 10.12 14.68 -14.03
CA LEU A 209 11.33 13.91 -14.32
C LEU A 209 12.35 14.69 -15.13
N LEU A 210 11.91 15.51 -16.09
CA LEU A 210 12.82 16.36 -16.85
C LEU A 210 13.51 17.38 -15.95
N LEU A 211 12.76 18.05 -15.06
CA LEU A 211 13.30 19.02 -14.12
C LEU A 211 14.28 18.36 -13.13
N ILE A 212 13.93 17.20 -12.57
CA ILE A 212 14.83 16.45 -11.68
C ILE A 212 16.10 16.05 -12.42
N ASN A 213 15.98 15.47 -13.62
CA ASN A 213 17.15 15.03 -14.37
C ASN A 213 18.05 16.19 -14.80
N ASP A 214 17.47 17.32 -15.19
CA ASP A 214 18.21 18.52 -15.53
C ASP A 214 18.99 19.02 -14.33
N HIS A 215 18.32 19.12 -13.18
CA HIS A 215 18.92 19.51 -11.92
C HIS A 215 20.09 18.59 -11.51
N MET A 216 19.84 17.27 -11.46
CA MET A 216 20.84 16.29 -11.06
C MET A 216 22.07 16.27 -11.99
N ARG A 217 21.91 16.61 -13.28
CA ARG A 217 23.04 16.70 -14.23
C ARG A 217 23.89 17.95 -14.07
N HIS A 218 23.34 19.02 -13.51
CA HIS A 218 24.06 20.27 -13.30
C HIS A 218 24.81 20.28 -11.97
N GLU A 219 24.24 19.70 -10.92
CA GLU A 219 24.81 19.72 -9.56
C GLU A 219 25.63 18.46 -9.19
N HIS A 220 25.52 17.34 -9.93
CA HIS A 220 26.17 16.06 -9.63
C HIS A 220 26.76 15.34 -10.87
#